data_AF-A0A953Z8C4-F1
#
_entry.id   AF-A0A953Z8C4-F1
#
_cell.length_a   1.000
_cell.length_b   1.000
_cell.length_c   1.000
_cell.angle_alpha   90.00
_cell.angle_beta   90.00
_cell.angle_gamma   90.00
#
_symmetry.space_group_name_H-M   'P 1'
#
loop_
_entity.id
_entity.type
_entity.pdbx_description
1 polymer ?
#
loop_
_entity_poly.entity_id
_entity_poly.type
_entity_poly.pdbx_seq_one_letter_code
_entity_poly.pdbx_strand_id
1 'polypeptide(L)'
;MARPKHHPTGIGRKFDESEIIVSKTDERGVITYANDVFLRVAKYAEHELLGQQHNCIRHPDMPRCVFQYLWDELHAGREVFAYVVNLASDGAHYWVFAHVTPSYDREGKLVGYHSSRRVPDRRAIRFIEPIYRRLKEIEDRSSSVKQGMKESMAELVRILGDAGVSYDELVFSLVDQVEVENV
;
A
#
# COMPACT_ATOMS: atom_id res chain seq x y z
N MET A 1 -13.04 16.52 7.87
CA MET A 1 -11.98 17.09 8.74
C MET A 1 -10.67 17.08 7.95
N ALA A 2 -9.77 18.04 8.20
CA ALA A 2 -8.48 18.09 7.51
C ALA A 2 -7.58 16.93 7.96
N ARG A 3 -6.82 16.33 7.02
CA ARG A 3 -5.86 15.25 7.29
C ARG A 3 -4.86 15.70 8.37
N PRO A 4 -4.66 14.95 9.47
CA PRO A 4 -3.52 15.15 10.36
C PRO A 4 -2.23 15.09 9.54
N LYS A 5 -1.50 16.20 9.45
CA LYS A 5 -0.25 16.26 8.70
C LYS A 5 0.87 15.76 9.60
N HIS A 6 1.04 14.45 9.65
CA HIS A 6 2.25 13.86 10.22
C HIS A 6 3.40 14.05 9.24
N HIS A 7 4.58 14.42 9.76
CA HIS A 7 5.77 14.64 8.96
C HIS A 7 6.70 13.43 9.09
N PRO A 8 7.25 12.91 7.96
CA PRO A 8 8.22 11.82 8.02
C PRO A 8 9.44 12.20 8.85
N THR A 9 9.78 11.35 9.82
CA THR A 9 10.99 11.48 10.65
C THR A 9 12.22 10.83 10.00
N GLY A 10 12.01 10.04 8.94
CA GLY A 10 13.03 9.16 8.35
C GLY A 10 13.29 7.89 9.18
N ILE A 11 12.66 7.73 10.34
CA ILE A 11 12.84 6.55 11.20
C ILE A 11 11.96 5.41 10.70
N GLY A 12 12.58 4.26 10.43
CA GLY A 12 11.87 3.02 10.09
C GLY A 12 11.35 2.29 11.32
N ARG A 13 10.09 1.86 11.28
CA ARG A 13 9.42 1.04 12.28
C ARG A 13 9.23 -0.37 11.76
N LYS A 14 9.53 -1.34 12.61
CA LYS A 14 9.29 -2.76 12.40
C LYS A 14 8.18 -3.25 13.33
N PHE A 15 7.60 -4.38 12.95
CA PHE A 15 6.70 -5.18 13.76
C PHE A 15 7.09 -6.65 13.59
N ASP A 16 6.54 -7.54 14.42
CA ASP A 16 6.97 -8.93 14.46
C ASP A 16 6.52 -9.70 13.22
N GLU A 17 7.29 -10.69 12.76
CA GLU A 17 6.97 -11.49 11.56
C GLU A 17 5.73 -12.36 11.76
N SER A 18 5.42 -12.73 13.01
CA SER A 18 4.20 -13.45 13.37
C SER A 18 2.95 -12.55 13.44
N GLU A 19 3.15 -11.23 13.46
CA GLU A 19 2.05 -10.26 13.57
C GLU A 19 1.44 -9.93 12.21
N ILE A 20 0.11 -9.86 12.19
CA ILE A 20 -0.66 -9.46 11.01
C ILE A 20 -1.38 -8.16 11.33
N ILE A 21 -1.15 -7.14 10.52
CA ILE A 21 -1.94 -5.91 10.56
C ILE A 21 -3.23 -6.17 9.77
N VAL A 22 -4.39 -5.93 10.39
CA VAL A 22 -5.71 -6.15 9.79
C VAL A 22 -6.51 -4.86 9.83
N SER A 23 -7.17 -4.54 8.71
CA SER A 23 -8.15 -3.46 8.65
C SER A 23 -9.30 -3.80 7.70
N LYS A 24 -10.49 -3.26 8.01
CA LYS A 24 -11.63 -3.26 7.09
C LYS A 24 -12.08 -1.83 6.80
N THR A 25 -12.65 -1.63 5.62
CA THR A 25 -13.23 -0.35 5.23
C THR A 25 -14.66 -0.52 4.73
N ASP A 26 -15.40 0.58 4.60
CA ASP A 26 -16.57 0.66 3.73
C ASP A 26 -16.16 0.71 2.24
N GLU A 27 -17.14 0.76 1.33
CA GLU A 27 -16.95 0.84 -0.13
C GLU A 27 -16.21 2.12 -0.58
N ARG A 28 -16.15 3.15 0.29
CA ARG A 28 -15.50 4.43 0.03
C ARG A 28 -14.08 4.49 0.61
N GLY A 29 -13.58 3.40 1.18
CA GLY A 29 -12.26 3.32 1.81
C GLY A 29 -12.18 3.89 3.23
N VAL A 30 -13.33 4.16 3.87
CA VAL A 30 -13.38 4.63 5.25
C VAL A 30 -13.18 3.46 6.21
N ILE A 31 -12.21 3.55 7.12
CA ILE A 31 -11.87 2.48 8.07
C ILE A 31 -13.06 2.23 9.01
N THR A 32 -13.52 0.99 9.03
CA THR A 32 -14.58 0.48 9.91
C THR A 32 -14.04 -0.46 10.99
N TYR A 33 -12.83 -0.97 10.81
CA TYR A 33 -12.15 -1.84 11.76
C TYR A 33 -10.64 -1.75 11.61
N ALA A 34 -9.92 -1.79 12.73
CA ALA A 34 -8.48 -1.93 12.83
C ALA A 34 -8.15 -2.83 14.02
N ASN A 35 -7.23 -3.78 13.86
CA ASN A 35 -6.78 -4.61 15.00
C ASN A 35 -5.71 -3.91 15.84
N ASP A 36 -5.44 -4.44 17.04
CA ASP A 36 -4.47 -3.87 17.99
C ASP A 36 -3.06 -3.74 17.40
N VAL A 37 -2.66 -4.67 16.53
CA VAL A 37 -1.37 -4.60 15.80
C VAL A 37 -1.34 -3.34 14.93
N PHE A 38 -2.41 -3.08 14.17
CA PHE A 38 -2.48 -1.89 13.34
C PHE A 38 -2.37 -0.61 14.18
N LEU A 39 -3.18 -0.50 15.23
CA LEU A 39 -3.19 0.67 16.12
C LEU A 39 -1.80 0.91 16.73
N ARG A 40 -1.16 -0.14 17.26
CA ARG A 40 0.17 -0.06 17.89
C ARG A 40 1.27 0.33 16.91
N VAL A 41 1.29 -0.27 15.71
CA VAL A 41 2.33 -0.01 14.70
C VAL A 41 2.15 1.37 14.07
N ALA A 42 0.91 1.73 13.72
CA ALA A 42 0.60 3.03 13.13
C ALA A 42 0.55 4.16 14.17
N LYS A 43 0.60 3.84 15.46
CA LYS A 43 0.57 4.77 16.60
C LYS A 43 -0.71 5.60 16.69
N TYR A 44 -1.81 5.07 16.18
CA TYR A 44 -3.12 5.70 16.34
C TYR A 44 -3.86 5.06 17.50
N ALA A 45 -4.55 5.88 18.28
CA ALA A 45 -5.65 5.40 19.08
C ALA A 45 -6.83 5.03 18.16
N GLU A 46 -7.66 4.07 18.58
CA GLU A 46 -8.76 3.58 17.76
C GLU A 46 -9.70 4.70 17.29
N HIS A 47 -10.09 5.60 18.19
CA HIS A 47 -10.98 6.72 17.90
C HIS A 47 -10.41 7.75 16.91
N GLU A 48 -9.08 7.78 16.73
CA GLU A 48 -8.42 8.65 15.75
C GLU A 48 -8.44 8.02 14.35
N LEU A 49 -8.56 6.70 14.27
CA LEU A 49 -8.42 5.92 13.04
C LEU A 49 -9.77 5.49 12.46
N LEU A 50 -10.72 5.07 13.31
CA LEU A 50 -12.06 4.69 12.86
C LEU A 50 -12.79 5.89 12.25
N GLY A 51 -13.47 5.67 11.13
CA GLY A 51 -14.14 6.72 10.37
C GLY A 51 -13.21 7.59 9.52
N GLN A 52 -11.89 7.35 9.53
CA GLN A 52 -10.95 8.02 8.62
C GLN A 52 -10.81 7.27 7.30
N GLN A 53 -10.48 8.00 6.25
CA GLN A 53 -10.04 7.40 4.99
C GLN A 53 -8.73 6.63 5.19
N HIS A 54 -8.64 5.41 4.65
CA HIS A 54 -7.46 4.55 4.84
C HIS A 54 -6.16 5.20 4.37
N ASN A 55 -6.24 6.08 3.37
CA ASN A 55 -5.10 6.86 2.87
C ASN A 55 -4.47 7.83 3.89
N CYS A 56 -5.06 8.02 5.09
CA CYS A 56 -4.48 8.86 6.14
C CYS A 56 -3.06 8.42 6.51
N ILE A 57 -2.79 7.11 6.54
CA ILE A 57 -1.50 6.50 6.83
C ILE A 57 -0.58 6.39 5.61
N ARG A 58 -0.96 6.91 4.44
CA ARG A 58 -0.12 6.81 3.25
C ARG A 58 1.13 7.67 3.40
N HIS A 59 2.31 7.05 3.27
CA HIS A 59 3.57 7.78 3.25
C HIS A 59 3.64 8.73 2.05
N PRO A 60 4.16 9.96 2.21
CA PRO A 60 4.25 10.91 1.11
C PRO A 60 5.07 10.40 -0.07
N ASP A 61 6.04 9.51 0.16
CA ASP A 61 6.89 8.91 -0.90
C ASP A 61 6.23 7.74 -1.65
N MET A 62 5.04 7.28 -1.23
CA MET A 62 4.31 6.30 -2.04
C MET A 62 3.81 6.94 -3.34
N PRO A 63 4.16 6.39 -4.52
CA PRO A 63 3.65 6.87 -5.79
C PRO A 63 2.13 6.78 -5.85
N ARG A 64 1.49 7.81 -6.40
CA ARG A 64 0.04 7.82 -6.62
C ARG A 64 -0.38 6.78 -7.65
N CYS A 65 0.42 6.54 -8.69
CA CYS A 65 0.10 5.55 -9.73
C CYS A 65 -0.05 4.13 -9.17
N VAL A 66 0.74 3.73 -8.17
CA VAL A 66 0.63 2.40 -7.53
C VAL A 66 -0.71 2.27 -6.78
N PHE A 67 -1.16 3.34 -6.11
CA PHE A 67 -2.49 3.35 -5.49
C PHE A 67 -3.61 3.39 -6.52
N GLN A 68 -3.43 4.10 -7.63
CA GLN A 68 -4.40 4.09 -8.73
C GLN A 68 -4.59 2.67 -9.26
N TYR A 69 -3.49 1.95 -9.53
CA TYR A 69 -3.53 0.55 -9.93
C TYR A 69 -4.29 -0.31 -8.90
N LEU A 70 -3.92 -0.22 -7.62
CA LEU A 70 -4.61 -0.95 -6.55
C LEU A 70 -6.12 -0.70 -6.56
N TRP A 71 -6.57 0.55 -6.70
CA TRP A 71 -7.99 0.86 -6.73
C TRP A 71 -8.68 0.39 -8.01
N ASP A 72 -8.00 0.43 -9.16
CA ASP A 72 -8.55 -0.05 -10.43
C ASP A 72 -8.82 -1.57 -10.37
N GLU A 73 -7.90 -2.33 -9.78
CA GLU A 73 -8.05 -3.77 -9.55
C GLU A 73 -9.21 -4.08 -8.58
N LEU A 74 -9.25 -3.38 -7.44
CA LEU A 74 -10.31 -3.57 -6.45
C LEU A 74 -11.70 -3.23 -6.99
N HIS A 75 -11.84 -2.14 -7.75
CA HIS A 75 -13.10 -1.78 -8.39
C HIS A 75 -13.52 -2.76 -9.48
N ALA A 76 -12.56 -3.45 -10.08
CA ALA A 76 -12.83 -4.55 -11.02
C ALA A 76 -13.13 -5.88 -10.30
N GLY A 77 -13.24 -5.89 -8.97
CA GLY A 77 -13.54 -7.07 -8.17
C GLY A 77 -12.37 -8.04 -8.01
N ARG A 78 -11.14 -7.61 -8.30
CA ARG A 78 -9.93 -8.43 -8.16
C ARG A 78 -9.23 -8.11 -6.85
N GLU A 79 -8.50 -9.10 -6.32
CA GLU A 79 -7.62 -8.90 -5.17
C GLU A 79 -6.28 -8.31 -5.61
N VAL A 80 -5.58 -7.66 -4.68
CA VAL A 80 -4.30 -7.00 -4.96
C VAL A 80 -3.27 -7.38 -3.93
N PHE A 81 -2.07 -7.70 -4.41
CA PHE A 81 -0.87 -7.79 -3.60
C PHE A 81 0.04 -6.59 -3.89
N ALA A 82 0.55 -5.92 -2.86
CA ALA A 82 1.41 -4.76 -3.04
C ALA A 82 2.38 -4.56 -1.88
N TYR A 83 3.59 -4.10 -2.19
CA TYR A 83 4.49 -3.52 -1.19
C TYR A 83 4.10 -2.06 -0.96
N VAL A 84 3.86 -1.68 0.29
CA VAL A 84 3.39 -0.33 0.65
C VAL A 84 4.21 0.21 1.81
N VAL A 85 4.72 1.44 1.69
CA VAL A 85 5.24 2.20 2.83
C VAL A 85 4.16 3.10 3.41
N ASN A 86 3.93 2.96 4.70
CA ASN A 86 2.96 3.74 5.47
C ASN A 86 3.67 4.67 6.44
N LEU A 87 3.00 5.76 6.81
CA LEU A 87 3.42 6.75 7.79
C LEU A 87 2.54 6.62 9.04
N ALA A 88 3.18 6.44 10.18
CA ALA A 88 2.53 6.44 11.48
C ALA A 88 2.25 7.86 11.97
N SER A 89 1.38 7.99 12.98
CA SER A 89 1.00 9.27 13.59
C SER A 89 2.18 10.03 14.22
N ASP A 90 3.22 9.31 14.64
CA ASP A 90 4.45 9.89 15.18
C ASP A 90 5.53 10.13 14.11
N GLY A 91 5.17 9.96 12.84
CA GLY A 91 6.03 10.25 11.69
C GLY A 91 7.06 9.17 11.35
N ALA A 92 7.11 8.06 12.08
CA ALA A 92 7.89 6.90 11.65
C ALA A 92 7.24 6.22 10.44
N HIS A 93 8.03 5.61 9.56
CA HIS A 93 7.51 4.86 8.42
C HIS A 93 7.61 3.36 8.64
N TYR A 94 6.71 2.57 8.06
CA TYR A 94 6.77 1.11 8.11
C TYR A 94 6.34 0.52 6.78
N TRP A 95 7.10 -0.47 6.31
CA TRP A 95 6.80 -1.21 5.10
C TRP A 95 5.89 -2.40 5.42
N VAL A 96 4.98 -2.70 4.51
CA VAL A 96 4.12 -3.89 4.56
C VAL A 96 4.08 -4.58 3.21
N PHE A 97 3.94 -5.91 3.23
CA PHE A 97 3.38 -6.67 2.12
C PHE A 97 1.87 -6.78 2.36
N ALA A 98 1.08 -6.08 1.54
CA ALA A 98 -0.36 -5.98 1.67
C ALA A 98 -1.07 -6.93 0.71
N HIS A 99 -2.10 -7.60 1.23
CA HIS A 99 -3.12 -8.29 0.47
C HIS A 99 -4.45 -7.61 0.72
N VAL A 100 -5.13 -7.16 -0.34
CA VAL A 100 -6.40 -6.43 -0.26
C VAL A 100 -7.45 -7.13 -1.11
N THR A 101 -8.62 -7.36 -0.54
CA THR A 101 -9.73 -8.07 -1.17
C THR A 101 -11.03 -7.27 -1.08
N PRO A 102 -11.84 -7.21 -2.15
CA PRO A 102 -13.21 -6.73 -2.06
C PRO A 102 -14.05 -7.67 -1.20
N SER A 103 -14.91 -7.10 -0.35
CA SER A 103 -15.85 -7.82 0.51
C SER A 103 -17.27 -7.62 0.01
N TYR A 104 -18.02 -8.73 -0.11
CA TYR A 104 -19.39 -8.73 -0.60
C TYR A 104 -20.35 -9.24 0.47
N ASP A 105 -21.59 -8.74 0.47
CA ASP A 105 -22.66 -9.30 1.28
C ASP A 105 -23.25 -10.58 0.66
N ARG A 106 -24.29 -11.14 1.29
CA ARG A 106 -24.97 -12.35 0.82
C ARG A 106 -25.68 -12.19 -0.52
N GLU A 107 -25.95 -10.96 -0.93
CA GLU A 107 -26.62 -10.63 -2.20
C GLU A 107 -25.60 -10.34 -3.32
N GLY A 108 -24.30 -10.44 -3.02
CA GLY A 108 -23.22 -10.17 -3.97
C GLY A 108 -22.94 -8.67 -4.15
N LYS A 109 -23.47 -7.81 -3.29
CA LYS A 109 -23.18 -6.37 -3.32
C LYS A 109 -21.86 -6.08 -2.60
N LEU A 110 -21.01 -5.27 -3.21
CA LEU A 110 -19.78 -4.78 -2.59
C LEU A 110 -20.14 -3.98 -1.32
N VAL A 111 -19.55 -4.34 -0.18
CA VAL A 111 -19.77 -3.66 1.12
C VAL A 111 -18.51 -3.01 1.67
N GLY A 112 -17.36 -3.28 1.07
CA GLY A 112 -16.09 -2.68 1.47
C GLY A 112 -14.89 -3.51 1.09
N TYR A 113 -13.78 -3.26 1.77
CA TYR A 113 -12.52 -3.92 1.48
C TYR A 113 -11.90 -4.47 2.77
N HIS A 114 -11.22 -5.60 2.65
CA HIS A 114 -10.47 -6.22 3.72
C HIS A 114 -9.00 -6.26 3.35
N SER A 115 -8.13 -5.79 4.24
CA SER A 115 -6.68 -5.82 4.06
C SER A 115 -6.00 -6.57 5.19
N SER A 116 -5.14 -7.52 4.81
CA SER A 116 -4.16 -8.16 5.68
C SER A 116 -2.75 -7.75 5.25
N ARG A 117 -1.86 -7.50 6.22
CA ARG A 117 -0.55 -6.91 5.98
C ARG A 117 0.50 -7.61 6.83
N ARG A 118 1.56 -8.07 6.17
CA ARG A 118 2.69 -8.79 6.77
C ARG A 118 3.97 -7.98 6.68
N VAL A 119 4.97 -8.37 7.46
CA VAL A 119 6.33 -7.87 7.29
C VAL A 119 6.82 -8.28 5.89
N PRO A 120 7.28 -7.34 5.05
CA PRO A 120 7.80 -7.68 3.73
C PRO A 120 9.25 -8.17 3.82
N ASP A 121 9.65 -9.06 2.92
CA ASP A 121 11.06 -9.43 2.76
C ASP A 121 11.88 -8.18 2.40
N ARG A 122 13.01 -7.99 3.09
CA ARG A 122 13.91 -6.86 2.86
C ARG A 122 14.52 -6.85 1.45
N ARG A 123 14.66 -8.00 0.79
CA ARG A 123 15.09 -8.12 -0.62
C ARG A 123 14.06 -7.49 -1.54
N ALA A 124 12.79 -7.85 -1.37
CA ALA A 124 11.70 -7.25 -2.13
C ALA A 124 11.66 -5.73 -1.96
N ILE A 125 11.85 -5.23 -0.73
CA ILE A 125 11.94 -3.78 -0.47
C ILE A 125 13.12 -3.14 -1.20
N ARG A 126 14.32 -3.75 -1.15
CA ARG A 126 15.50 -3.24 -1.88
C ARG A 126 15.27 -3.17 -3.40
N PHE A 127 14.46 -4.07 -3.94
CA PHE A 127 14.13 -4.08 -5.36
C PHE A 127 13.05 -3.05 -5.73
N ILE A 128 11.96 -2.98 -4.95
CA ILE A 128 10.79 -2.15 -5.29
C ILE A 128 11.00 -0.67 -4.94
N GLU A 129 11.79 -0.36 -3.90
CA GLU A 129 11.97 1.02 -3.44
C GLU A 129 12.60 1.93 -4.52
N PRO A 130 13.65 1.54 -5.26
CA PRO A 130 14.17 2.34 -6.38
C PRO A 130 13.13 2.59 -7.48
N ILE A 131 12.27 1.60 -7.77
CA ILE A 131 11.17 1.76 -8.74
C ILE A 131 10.21 2.82 -8.24
N TYR A 132 9.75 2.71 -6.99
CA TYR A 132 8.83 3.68 -6.40
C TYR A 132 9.44 5.08 -6.33
N ARG A 133 10.71 5.20 -5.98
CA ARG A 133 11.42 6.48 -5.98
C ARG A 133 11.40 7.12 -7.36
N ARG A 134 11.70 6.36 -8.41
CA ARG A 134 11.64 6.85 -9.80
C ARG A 134 10.24 7.32 -10.19
N LEU A 135 9.21 6.54 -9.89
CA LEU A 135 7.81 6.91 -10.15
C LEU A 135 7.41 8.18 -9.40
N LYS A 136 7.84 8.30 -8.14
CA LYS A 136 7.57 9.46 -7.30
C LYS A 136 8.29 10.72 -7.77
N GLU A 137 9.54 10.60 -8.20
CA GLU A 137 10.30 11.71 -8.80
C GLU A 137 9.64 12.26 -10.05
N ILE A 138 9.04 11.40 -10.88
CA ILE A 138 8.23 11.82 -12.02
C ILE A 138 7.06 12.64 -11.51
N GLU A 139 6.25 12.10 -10.58
CA GLU A 139 5.08 12.82 -10.04
C GLU A 139 5.41 14.19 -9.46
N ASP A 140 6.56 14.33 -8.81
CA ASP A 140 6.98 15.59 -8.16
C ASP A 140 7.52 16.63 -9.13
N ARG A 141 8.08 16.21 -10.27
CA ARG A 141 8.62 17.13 -11.29
C ARG A 141 7.58 17.56 -12.31
N SER A 142 6.44 16.86 -12.40
CA SER A 142 5.39 17.18 -13.35
C SER A 142 4.66 18.49 -12.99
N SER A 143 4.10 19.14 -14.02
CA SER A 143 3.44 20.44 -13.90
C SER A 143 2.13 20.44 -13.10
N SER A 144 1.53 19.26 -12.88
CA SER A 144 0.32 19.10 -12.07
C SER A 144 0.20 17.66 -11.56
N VAL A 145 -0.62 17.45 -10.52
CA VAL A 145 -0.91 16.12 -9.97
C VAL A 145 -1.48 15.18 -11.04
N LYS A 146 -2.37 15.69 -11.90
CA LYS A 146 -2.99 14.90 -12.98
C LYS A 146 -1.93 14.45 -14.00
N GLN A 147 -1.04 15.36 -14.38
CA GLN A 147 0.02 15.05 -15.34
C GLN A 147 1.04 14.08 -14.73
N GLY A 148 1.46 14.31 -13.48
CA GLY A 148 2.40 13.43 -12.80
C GLY A 148 1.87 12.02 -12.61
N MET A 149 0.60 11.85 -12.27
CA MET A 149 -0.02 10.54 -12.18
C MET A 149 -0.06 9.82 -13.54
N LYS A 150 -0.34 10.55 -14.62
CA LYS A 150 -0.33 9.98 -15.98
C LYS A 150 1.07 9.56 -16.41
N GLU A 151 2.07 10.40 -16.17
CA GLU A 151 3.47 10.14 -16.53
C GLU A 151 4.06 9.01 -15.70
N SER A 152 3.81 8.97 -14.39
CA SER A 152 4.29 7.90 -13.53
C SER A 152 3.58 6.57 -13.85
N MET A 153 2.29 6.58 -14.17
CA MET A 153 1.60 5.38 -14.64
C MET A 153 2.19 4.86 -15.97
N ALA A 154 2.46 5.75 -16.93
CA ALA A 154 3.10 5.36 -18.19
C ALA A 154 4.49 4.75 -17.96
N GLU A 155 5.27 5.32 -17.03
CA GLU A 155 6.57 4.77 -16.65
C GLU A 155 6.44 3.40 -15.96
N LEU A 156 5.46 3.21 -15.07
CA LEU A 156 5.19 1.92 -14.45
C LEU A 156 4.88 0.86 -15.52
N VAL A 157 3.99 1.17 -16.47
CA VAL A 157 3.67 0.29 -17.60
C VAL A 157 4.92 -0.02 -18.43
N ARG A 158 5.79 0.96 -18.67
CA ARG A 158 7.04 0.76 -19.41
C ARG A 158 7.99 -0.19 -18.67
N ILE A 159 8.19 0.00 -17.36
CA ILE A 159 9.03 -0.87 -16.52
C ILE A 159 8.52 -2.32 -16.55
N LEU A 160 7.20 -2.49 -16.40
CA LEU A 160 6.56 -3.80 -16.44
C LEU A 160 6.69 -4.45 -17.84
N GLY A 161 6.48 -3.67 -18.90
CA GLY A 161 6.64 -4.11 -20.29
C GLY A 161 8.08 -4.52 -20.64
N ASP A 162 9.08 -3.76 -20.20
CA ASP A 162 10.50 -4.11 -20.40
C ASP A 162 10.88 -5.42 -19.69
N ALA A 163 10.26 -5.69 -18.55
CA ALA A 163 10.46 -6.92 -17.77
C ALA A 163 9.59 -8.09 -18.27
N GLY A 164 8.61 -7.84 -19.13
CA GLY A 164 7.68 -8.85 -19.64
C GLY A 164 6.75 -9.44 -18.57
N VAL A 165 6.43 -8.66 -17.53
CA VAL A 165 5.58 -9.08 -16.41
C VAL A 165 4.47 -8.05 -16.13
N SER A 166 3.35 -8.52 -15.61
CA SER A 166 2.33 -7.69 -14.96
C SER A 166 2.81 -7.18 -13.59
N TYR A 167 2.06 -6.26 -12.99
CA TYR A 167 2.38 -5.76 -11.65
C TYR A 167 2.25 -6.87 -10.60
N ASP A 168 1.20 -7.69 -10.67
CA ASP A 168 1.03 -8.82 -9.76
C ASP A 168 2.17 -9.83 -9.91
N GLU A 169 2.55 -10.20 -11.14
CA GLU A 169 3.69 -11.08 -11.39
C GLU A 169 5.01 -10.49 -10.87
N LEU A 170 5.22 -9.18 -11.02
CA LEU A 170 6.36 -8.50 -10.41
C LEU A 170 6.33 -8.67 -8.88
N VAL A 171 5.21 -8.38 -8.24
CA VAL A 171 5.06 -8.49 -6.79
C VAL A 171 5.28 -9.93 -6.30
N PHE A 172 4.68 -10.92 -6.96
CA PHE A 172 4.85 -12.34 -6.62
C PHE A 172 6.26 -12.85 -6.89
N SER A 173 6.92 -12.43 -7.96
CA SER A 173 8.30 -12.85 -8.24
C SER A 173 9.27 -12.48 -7.11
N LEU A 174 8.97 -11.39 -6.38
CA LEU A 174 9.75 -10.94 -5.22
C LEU A 174 9.41 -11.71 -3.93
N VAL A 175 8.30 -12.44 -3.93
CA VAL A 175 7.94 -13.43 -2.91
C VAL A 175 8.59 -14.78 -3.23
N ASP A 176 8.57 -15.24 -4.48
CA ASP A 176 9.03 -16.59 -4.87
C ASP A 176 10.56 -16.75 -4.93
N GLN A 177 11.31 -15.66 -5.21
CA GLN A 177 12.79 -15.67 -5.09
C GLN A 177 13.29 -15.93 -3.65
N VAL A 178 12.37 -16.06 -2.69
CA VAL A 178 12.65 -16.41 -1.29
C VAL A 178 12.56 -17.92 -1.04
N GLU A 179 11.75 -18.67 -1.79
CA GLU A 179 11.56 -20.12 -1.54
C GLU A 179 12.69 -20.97 -2.14
N VAL A 180 13.26 -20.56 -3.27
CA VAL A 180 14.26 -21.35 -4.02
C VAL A 180 15.63 -21.42 -3.32
N GLU A 181 15.94 -20.50 -2.41
CA GLU A 181 17.21 -20.52 -1.64
C GLU A 181 17.12 -21.25 -0.29
N ASN A 182 15.92 -21.73 0.09
CA ASN A 182 15.70 -22.47 1.34
C ASN A 182 15.56 -23.99 1.13
N VAL A 183 16.05 -24.52 0.00
CA VAL A 183 16.14 -25.97 -0.31
C VAL A 183 17.60 -26.39 -0.47
#